data_AF-A0A8S1C2E0-F1
#
_entry.id   AF-A0A8S1C2E0-F1
#
_cell.length_a   1.000
_cell.length_b   1.000
_cell.length_c   1.000
_cell.angle_alpha   90.00
_cell.angle_beta   90.00
_cell.angle_gamma   90.00
#
_symmetry.space_group_name_H-M   'P 1'
#
loop_
_entity.id
_entity.type
_entity.pdbx_description
1 polymer ?
#
loop_
_entity_poly.entity_id
_entity_poly.type
_entity_poly.pdbx_seq_one_letter_code
_entity_poly.pdbx_strand_id
1 'polypeptide(L)'
;MAAEHQNGDSHSELDLANDLTYELAREIMQALIDALSEPENVKMLKEIRDDCKNDALRVMVYVYPQVVSIKIKAIEKYGVHGAQGLIRFITHIKEMMKLDPELLQLYRQLQAKSFLFDSSQLSSGPTNSQGPSMSQHCGKLSILPVTPSEAVSFPFSHSALGKSQYFSIKVMSDLEKAKINASQRVVSEFIEDKMILGVGSGSTIALAVRFLAEKIHKENLHVVCIPTSFQARQLILENNLILGDLNSHPKLDLAIDGADECDETLTLIKGGGGCLAQEKVVASCAKRLIIIADHTKMSTNLGEKWKKGVPIEVLPCGYTPVAKKIEENFGGVAGLRMAKMKAGPVVTDNGNFILDWKFPTDVTFDWKSTNTTIKMIPGVVETGLFVDMTEKAYFGMEDGTVLSK
;
A
#
# COMPACT_ATOMS: atom_id res chain seq x y z
N MET A 1 34.71 -41.78 -45.05
CA MET A 1 35.08 -41.63 -43.63
C MET A 1 34.89 -40.15 -43.31
N ALA A 2 33.72 -39.66 -42.91
CA ALA A 2 32.99 -39.95 -41.67
C ALA A 2 33.86 -39.70 -40.43
N ALA A 3 33.63 -38.55 -39.79
CA ALA A 3 33.64 -38.38 -38.35
C ALA A 3 32.82 -37.12 -38.04
N GLU A 4 31.54 -37.36 -37.77
CA GLU A 4 30.57 -36.42 -37.21
C GLU A 4 31.02 -36.02 -35.80
N HIS A 5 30.88 -34.74 -35.46
CA HIS A 5 30.74 -34.28 -34.08
C HIS A 5 29.41 -33.53 -34.00
N GLN A 6 28.41 -34.19 -33.42
CA GLN A 6 27.16 -33.58 -32.98
C GLN A 6 26.99 -33.80 -31.46
N ASN A 7 26.24 -32.83 -30.89
CA ASN A 7 25.64 -32.72 -29.55
C ASN A 7 26.56 -32.13 -28.48
N GLY A 8 26.21 -31.07 -27.74
CA GLY A 8 24.90 -30.50 -27.37
C GLY A 8 24.98 -30.24 -25.86
N ASP A 9 24.90 -29.01 -25.35
CA ASP A 9 23.65 -28.44 -24.86
C ASP A 9 23.72 -26.90 -24.84
N SER A 10 23.03 -26.28 -25.79
CA SER A 10 22.50 -24.93 -25.61
C SER A 10 21.14 -25.10 -24.93
N HIS A 11 21.04 -24.88 -23.61
CA HIS A 11 19.72 -24.81 -22.96
C HIS A 11 18.93 -23.67 -23.61
N SER A 12 17.93 -24.03 -24.43
CA SER A 12 16.99 -23.09 -25.04
C SER A 12 16.16 -22.44 -23.94
N GLU A 13 15.98 -21.12 -23.98
CA GLU A 13 15.08 -20.41 -23.07
C GLU A 13 13.66 -20.97 -23.20
N LEU A 14 13.04 -21.32 -22.06
CA LEU A 14 11.68 -21.88 -22.05
C LEU A 14 10.67 -20.77 -22.33
N ASP A 15 9.90 -20.90 -23.42
CA ASP A 15 8.77 -20.02 -23.68
C ASP A 15 7.60 -20.40 -22.77
N LEU A 16 7.51 -19.72 -21.63
CA LEU A 16 6.49 -19.98 -20.62
C LEU A 16 5.04 -19.82 -21.13
N ALA A 17 4.81 -19.11 -22.23
CA ALA A 17 3.49 -18.92 -22.80
C ALA A 17 3.04 -20.09 -23.67
N ASN A 18 3.97 -20.76 -24.35
CA ASN A 18 3.67 -21.77 -25.36
C ASN A 18 4.11 -23.18 -24.96
N ASP A 19 5.17 -23.31 -24.15
CA ASP A 19 5.83 -24.59 -23.87
C ASP A 19 5.63 -25.09 -22.44
N LEU A 20 5.04 -24.29 -21.55
CA LEU A 20 4.84 -24.67 -20.15
C LEU A 20 3.61 -25.57 -19.97
N THR A 21 3.83 -26.89 -20.00
CA THR A 21 2.79 -27.89 -19.68
C THR A 21 2.52 -27.97 -18.17
N TYR A 22 1.38 -28.56 -17.78
CA TYR A 22 1.05 -28.78 -16.36
C TYR A 22 2.05 -29.72 -15.68
N GLU A 23 2.52 -30.74 -16.38
CA GLU A 23 3.54 -31.67 -15.89
C GLU A 23 4.85 -30.94 -15.63
N LEU A 24 5.35 -30.17 -16.60
CA LEU A 24 6.58 -29.39 -16.46
C LEU A 24 6.47 -28.32 -15.36
N ALA A 25 5.31 -27.68 -15.25
CA ALA A 25 5.00 -26.75 -14.18
C ALA A 25 5.12 -27.41 -12.79
N ARG A 26 4.61 -28.63 -12.61
CA ARG A 26 4.73 -29.37 -11.33
C ARG A 26 6.17 -29.76 -11.05
N GLU A 27 6.91 -30.21 -12.06
CA GLU A 27 8.34 -30.55 -11.92
C GLU A 27 9.17 -29.35 -11.47
N ILE A 28 9.00 -28.18 -12.09
CA ILE A 28 9.70 -26.96 -11.71
C ILE A 28 9.29 -26.51 -10.30
N MET A 29 8.00 -26.59 -9.97
CA MET A 29 7.52 -26.27 -8.61
C MET A 29 8.11 -27.21 -7.55
N GLN A 30 8.23 -28.50 -7.84
CA GLN A 30 8.86 -29.47 -6.94
C GLN A 30 10.36 -29.17 -6.78
N ALA A 31 11.07 -28.86 -7.87
CA ALA A 31 12.48 -28.50 -7.81
C ALA A 31 12.74 -27.26 -6.93
N LEU A 32 11.85 -26.26 -6.97
CA LEU A 32 11.92 -25.10 -6.08
C LEU A 32 11.74 -25.48 -4.59
N ILE A 33 10.84 -26.41 -4.29
CA ILE A 33 10.59 -26.90 -2.92
C ILE A 33 11.79 -27.70 -2.41
N ASP A 34 12.34 -28.56 -3.25
CA ASP A 34 13.48 -29.42 -2.93
C ASP A 34 14.72 -28.57 -2.65
N ALA A 35 15.01 -27.58 -3.51
CA ALA A 35 16.14 -26.67 -3.32
C ALA A 35 16.06 -25.89 -2.00
N LEU A 36 14.87 -25.45 -1.59
CA LEU A 36 14.68 -24.80 -0.28
C LEU A 36 14.65 -25.78 0.90
N SER A 37 14.56 -27.08 0.63
CA SER A 37 14.57 -28.14 1.63
C SER A 37 15.93 -28.83 1.76
N GLU A 38 16.87 -28.54 0.86
CA GLU A 38 18.24 -29.06 0.94
C GLU A 38 18.88 -28.69 2.28
N PRO A 39 19.47 -29.66 3.01
CA PRO A 39 20.02 -29.42 4.35
C PRO A 39 21.02 -28.26 4.43
N GLU A 40 21.86 -28.08 3.41
CA GLU A 40 22.85 -27.01 3.35
C GLU A 40 22.17 -25.62 3.23
N ASN A 41 21.20 -25.49 2.33
CA ASN A 41 20.44 -24.25 2.15
C ASN A 41 19.61 -23.91 3.40
N VAL A 42 18.97 -24.91 4.02
CA VAL A 42 18.21 -24.71 5.26
C VAL A 42 19.12 -24.24 6.40
N LYS A 43 20.31 -24.85 6.53
CA LYS A 43 21.30 -24.46 7.55
C LYS A 43 21.77 -23.01 7.34
N MET A 44 22.20 -22.68 6.12
CA MET A 44 22.65 -21.33 5.76
C MET A 44 21.57 -20.28 6.02
N LEU A 45 20.33 -20.52 5.57
CA LEU A 45 19.23 -19.57 5.75
C LEU A 45 18.86 -19.39 7.23
N LYS A 46 18.98 -20.43 8.06
CA LYS A 46 18.79 -20.33 9.51
C LYS A 46 19.88 -19.50 10.18
N GLU A 47 21.14 -19.74 9.87
CA GLU A 47 22.27 -18.97 10.43
C GLU A 47 22.13 -17.47 10.13
N ILE A 48 21.85 -17.11 8.87
CA ILE A 48 21.62 -15.71 8.47
C ILE A 48 20.38 -15.13 9.18
N ARG A 49 19.32 -15.91 9.35
CA ARG A 49 18.10 -15.47 10.05
C ARG A 49 18.35 -15.23 11.54
N ASP A 50 19.11 -16.09 12.19
CA ASP A 50 19.45 -15.95 13.61
C ASP A 50 20.28 -14.67 13.85
N ASP A 51 21.22 -14.37 12.95
CA ASP A 51 22.00 -13.12 12.95
C ASP A 51 21.13 -11.86 12.76
N CYS A 52 19.99 -12.00 12.07
CA CYS A 52 19.03 -10.92 11.90
C CYS A 52 18.26 -10.59 13.18
N LYS A 53 18.32 -11.41 14.25
CA LYS A 53 17.63 -11.19 15.54
C LYS A 53 16.14 -10.86 15.39
N ASN A 54 15.47 -11.46 14.40
CA ASN A 54 14.07 -11.18 14.05
C ASN A 54 13.76 -9.71 13.65
N ASP A 55 14.77 -8.93 13.25
CA ASP A 55 14.56 -7.61 12.64
C ASP A 55 14.07 -7.77 11.20
N ALA A 56 12.87 -7.27 10.91
CA ALA A 56 12.21 -7.45 9.61
C ALA A 56 13.01 -6.82 8.45
N LEU A 57 13.67 -5.67 8.68
CA LEU A 57 14.48 -5.02 7.64
C LEU A 57 15.74 -5.84 7.35
N ARG A 58 16.38 -6.39 8.39
CA ARG A 58 17.55 -7.27 8.22
C ARG A 58 17.18 -8.57 7.51
N VAL A 59 16.05 -9.19 7.85
CA VAL A 59 15.57 -10.39 7.15
C VAL A 59 15.35 -10.10 5.66
N MET A 60 14.74 -8.97 5.32
CA MET A 60 14.56 -8.56 3.93
C MET A 60 15.88 -8.29 3.18
N VAL A 61 16.88 -7.75 3.86
CA VAL A 61 18.16 -7.40 3.24
C VAL A 61 19.11 -8.61 3.12
N TYR A 62 19.10 -9.53 4.09
CA TYR A 62 20.11 -10.58 4.18
C TYR A 62 19.58 -11.98 3.88
N VAL A 63 18.38 -12.33 4.35
CA VAL A 63 17.82 -13.68 4.16
C VAL A 63 17.16 -13.79 2.80
N TYR A 64 16.38 -12.77 2.42
CA TYR A 64 15.57 -12.82 1.23
C TYR A 64 16.36 -12.97 -0.08
N PRO A 65 17.46 -12.22 -0.32
CA PRO A 65 18.25 -12.39 -1.54
C PRO A 65 18.80 -13.80 -1.69
N GLN A 66 19.10 -14.49 -0.58
CA GLN A 66 19.58 -15.87 -0.59
C GLN A 66 18.48 -16.85 -1.00
N VAL A 67 17.26 -16.69 -0.46
CA VAL A 67 16.09 -17.47 -0.89
C VAL A 67 15.85 -17.33 -2.39
N VAL A 68 15.96 -16.11 -2.92
CA VAL A 68 15.79 -15.85 -4.36
C VAL A 68 16.91 -16.48 -5.17
N SER A 69 18.16 -16.36 -4.72
CA SER A 69 19.30 -16.99 -5.39
C SER A 69 19.17 -18.51 -5.45
N ILE A 70 18.68 -19.16 -4.40
CA ILE A 70 18.44 -20.61 -4.38
C ILE A 70 17.37 -20.98 -5.42
N LYS A 71 16.27 -20.23 -5.45
CA LYS A 71 15.18 -20.46 -6.41
C LYS A 71 15.62 -20.30 -7.86
N ILE A 72 16.41 -19.28 -8.17
CA ILE A 72 16.92 -19.06 -9.53
C ILE A 72 17.80 -20.25 -9.97
N LYS A 73 18.78 -20.65 -9.14
CA LYS A 73 19.65 -21.79 -9.45
C LYS A 73 18.86 -23.09 -9.67
N ALA A 74 17.79 -23.29 -8.91
CA ALA A 74 16.96 -24.50 -9.01
C ALA A 74 16.22 -24.62 -10.35
N ILE A 75 15.91 -23.49 -10.99
CA ILE A 75 15.07 -23.46 -12.21
C ILE A 75 15.85 -23.22 -13.51
N GLU A 76 17.13 -22.85 -13.42
CA GLU A 76 17.98 -22.61 -14.60
C GLU A 76 18.06 -23.82 -15.54
N LYS A 77 18.09 -25.04 -14.98
CA LYS A 77 18.11 -26.29 -15.76
C LYS A 77 16.85 -26.52 -16.61
N TYR A 78 15.77 -25.79 -16.34
CA TYR A 78 14.52 -25.85 -17.09
C TYR A 78 14.40 -24.71 -18.11
N GLY A 79 15.47 -23.98 -18.41
CA GLY A 79 15.44 -22.85 -19.34
C GLY A 79 14.79 -21.59 -18.77
N VAL A 80 14.56 -21.51 -17.45
CA VAL A 80 14.03 -20.33 -16.77
C VAL A 80 15.18 -19.59 -16.09
N HIS A 81 15.54 -18.42 -16.63
CA HIS A 81 16.74 -17.72 -16.19
C HIS A 81 16.47 -16.44 -15.40
N GLY A 82 17.25 -16.26 -14.33
CA GLY A 82 17.27 -15.04 -13.52
C GLY A 82 15.97 -14.74 -12.76
N ALA A 83 15.99 -13.62 -12.04
CA ALA A 83 14.86 -13.19 -11.23
C ALA A 83 13.60 -12.92 -12.08
N GLN A 84 13.78 -12.35 -13.28
CA GLN A 84 12.67 -12.07 -14.19
C GLN A 84 12.01 -13.35 -14.70
N GLY A 85 12.80 -14.38 -15.02
CA GLY A 85 12.28 -15.70 -15.41
C GLY A 85 11.47 -16.34 -14.28
N LEU A 86 12.00 -16.32 -13.05
CA LEU A 86 11.27 -16.81 -11.86
C LEU A 86 9.93 -16.08 -11.66
N ILE A 87 9.90 -14.75 -11.81
CA ILE A 87 8.67 -13.95 -11.68
C ILE A 87 7.65 -14.34 -12.76
N ARG A 88 8.09 -14.45 -14.02
CA ARG A 88 7.22 -14.85 -15.13
C ARG A 88 6.65 -16.25 -14.91
N PHE A 89 7.49 -17.20 -14.46
CA PHE A 89 7.07 -18.56 -14.14
C PHE A 89 6.00 -18.57 -13.04
N ILE A 90 6.26 -17.93 -11.90
CA ILE A 90 5.29 -17.84 -10.79
C ILE A 90 3.99 -17.15 -11.20
N THR A 91 4.05 -16.21 -12.15
CA THR A 91 2.86 -15.55 -12.70
C THR A 91 2.01 -16.52 -13.52
N HIS A 92 2.62 -17.34 -14.38
CA HIS A 92 1.90 -18.36 -15.16
C HIS A 92 1.30 -19.45 -14.26
N ILE A 93 2.05 -19.89 -13.24
CA ILE A 93 1.58 -20.89 -12.26
C ILE A 93 0.29 -20.46 -11.55
N LYS A 94 0.09 -19.15 -11.30
CA LYS A 94 -1.12 -18.61 -10.67
C LYS A 94 -2.38 -18.76 -11.52
N GLU A 95 -2.24 -18.75 -12.83
CA GLU A 95 -3.36 -19.03 -13.73
C GLU A 95 -3.60 -20.54 -13.83
N MET A 96 -2.54 -21.34 -13.95
CA MET A 96 -2.63 -22.81 -14.06
C MET A 96 -3.24 -23.46 -12.80
N MET A 97 -2.92 -22.97 -11.59
CA MET A 97 -3.45 -23.54 -10.34
C MET A 97 -4.97 -23.39 -10.17
N LYS A 98 -5.64 -22.53 -10.96
CA LYS A 98 -7.11 -22.43 -10.96
C LYS A 98 -7.75 -23.72 -11.50
N LEU A 99 -7.03 -24.44 -12.35
CA LEU A 99 -7.50 -25.63 -13.05
C LEU A 99 -6.77 -26.91 -12.59
N ASP A 100 -5.68 -26.78 -11.83
CA ASP A 100 -4.88 -27.90 -11.32
C ASP A 100 -4.69 -27.83 -9.78
N PRO A 101 -5.44 -28.66 -9.02
CA PRO A 101 -5.33 -28.73 -7.56
C PRO A 101 -3.96 -29.18 -7.03
N GLU A 102 -3.21 -29.99 -7.80
CA GLU A 102 -1.89 -30.48 -7.41
C GLU A 102 -0.86 -29.34 -7.46
N LEU A 103 -0.92 -28.50 -8.50
CA LEU A 103 -0.13 -27.27 -8.58
C LEU A 103 -0.44 -26.31 -7.44
N LEU A 104 -1.71 -26.20 -7.04
CA LEU A 104 -2.09 -25.39 -5.88
C LEU A 104 -1.47 -25.92 -4.58
N GLN A 105 -1.39 -27.25 -4.42
CA GLN A 105 -0.76 -27.88 -3.25
C GLN A 105 0.76 -27.61 -3.23
N LEU A 106 1.45 -27.81 -4.35
CA LEU A 106 2.88 -27.52 -4.50
C LEU A 106 3.16 -26.03 -4.23
N TYR A 107 2.33 -25.14 -4.75
CA TYR A 107 2.45 -23.70 -4.50
C TYR A 107 2.33 -23.35 -3.01
N ARG A 108 1.39 -23.96 -2.29
CA ARG A 108 1.27 -23.77 -0.83
C ARG A 108 2.49 -24.31 -0.08
N GLN A 109 3.04 -25.45 -0.49
CA GLN A 109 4.26 -26.01 0.11
C GLN A 109 5.47 -25.10 -0.11
N LEU A 110 5.64 -24.58 -1.33
CA LEU A 110 6.71 -23.63 -1.67
C LEU A 110 6.59 -22.33 -0.86
N GLN A 111 5.36 -21.84 -0.69
CA GLN A 111 5.09 -20.70 0.18
C GLN A 111 5.46 -21.01 1.62
N ALA A 112 5.01 -22.12 2.20
CA ALA A 112 5.33 -22.49 3.59
C ALA A 112 6.85 -22.56 3.83
N LYS A 113 7.61 -23.10 2.87
CA LYS A 113 9.08 -23.14 2.91
C LYS A 113 9.73 -21.76 2.79
N SER A 114 9.15 -20.87 2.00
CA SER A 114 9.58 -19.48 1.91
C SER A 114 9.24 -18.69 3.20
N PHE A 115 8.09 -19.00 3.82
CA PHE A 115 7.59 -18.39 5.07
C PHE A 115 8.38 -18.81 6.31
N LEU A 116 9.02 -19.99 6.31
CA LEU A 116 10.00 -20.39 7.32
C LEU A 116 11.18 -19.41 7.44
N PHE A 117 11.28 -18.45 6.53
CA PHE A 117 12.31 -17.41 6.49
C PHE A 117 11.71 -15.99 6.42
N ASP A 118 10.40 -15.85 6.60
CA ASP A 118 9.66 -14.58 6.59
C ASP A 118 9.40 -14.06 8.02
N SER A 119 9.17 -12.75 8.09
CA SER A 119 9.00 -11.89 9.28
C SER A 119 7.65 -12.05 10.00
N SER A 120 6.72 -12.84 9.47
CA SER A 120 5.32 -12.91 9.94
C SER A 120 5.07 -13.70 11.23
N GLN A 121 6.11 -14.27 11.88
CA GLN A 121 6.01 -15.02 13.14
C GLN A 121 6.15 -14.13 14.41
N LEU A 122 6.23 -12.81 14.28
CA LEU A 122 6.55 -11.89 15.40
C LEU A 122 5.36 -11.34 16.20
N SER A 123 4.13 -11.81 15.99
CA SER A 123 2.95 -11.27 16.69
C SER A 123 2.38 -12.16 17.80
N SER A 124 3.22 -12.90 18.54
CA SER A 124 2.78 -13.51 19.82
C SER A 124 3.95 -13.84 20.74
N GLY A 125 4.23 -12.96 21.69
CA GLY A 125 5.13 -13.20 22.84
C GLY A 125 4.99 -12.07 23.87
N PRO A 126 4.93 -12.36 25.18
CA PRO A 126 4.44 -11.41 26.19
C PRO A 126 5.45 -10.30 26.47
N THR A 127 4.92 -9.10 26.70
CA THR A 127 5.64 -7.93 27.21
C THR A 127 6.20 -8.25 28.59
N ASN A 128 7.53 -8.37 28.70
CA ASN A 128 8.21 -8.23 29.98
C ASN A 128 9.11 -7.00 29.95
N SER A 129 8.72 -6.04 30.76
CA SER A 129 9.55 -5.01 31.36
C SER A 129 10.84 -5.61 31.92
N GLN A 130 11.99 -5.05 31.54
CA GLN A 130 13.14 -4.68 32.37
C GLN A 130 14.30 -4.31 31.42
N GLY A 131 14.78 -3.06 31.49
CA GLY A 131 16.04 -2.68 30.85
C GLY A 131 17.23 -3.29 31.59
N PRO A 132 18.38 -3.47 30.91
CA PRO A 132 19.58 -2.86 31.48
C PRO A 132 20.59 -2.29 30.47
N SER A 133 21.55 -1.60 31.10
CA SER A 133 22.64 -0.74 30.66
C SER A 133 23.57 -1.20 29.53
N MET A 134 24.16 -0.19 28.90
CA MET A 134 25.40 -0.29 28.12
C MET A 134 26.57 -0.87 28.93
N SER A 135 27.26 -1.86 28.36
CA SER A 135 28.71 -2.01 28.51
C SER A 135 29.30 -2.83 27.37
N GLN A 136 30.23 -2.22 26.65
CA GLN A 136 31.42 -2.76 26.00
C GLN A 136 31.47 -4.28 25.75
N HIS A 137 31.62 -4.69 24.49
CA HIS A 137 32.65 -5.65 24.04
C HIS A 137 32.81 -5.53 22.51
N CYS A 138 33.96 -5.01 22.10
CA CYS A 138 34.40 -4.91 20.71
C CYS A 138 35.17 -6.20 20.38
N GLY A 139 34.65 -7.03 19.47
CA GLY A 139 35.31 -8.22 18.93
C GLY A 139 35.39 -8.12 17.42
N LYS A 140 36.62 -8.10 16.89
CA LYS A 140 36.99 -7.91 15.49
C LYS A 140 36.40 -8.99 14.57
N LEU A 141 35.80 -8.60 13.45
CA LEU A 141 35.82 -9.39 12.21
C LEU A 141 36.50 -8.58 11.10
N SER A 142 37.49 -9.20 10.48
CA SER A 142 38.35 -8.67 9.42
C SER A 142 37.59 -8.53 8.10
N ILE A 143 37.56 -7.32 7.55
CA ILE A 143 37.10 -7.03 6.19
C ILE A 143 38.31 -7.17 5.26
N LEU A 144 38.22 -8.03 4.24
CA LEU A 144 39.19 -8.07 3.14
C LEU A 144 38.97 -6.86 2.20
N PRO A 145 40.02 -6.16 1.74
CA PRO A 145 39.86 -5.00 0.88
C PRO A 145 39.65 -5.42 -0.57
N VAL A 146 38.65 -4.83 -1.24
CA VAL A 146 38.53 -4.87 -2.71
C VAL A 146 39.01 -3.54 -3.27
N THR A 147 40.04 -3.61 -4.11
CA THR A 147 40.65 -2.47 -4.81
C THR A 147 39.78 -1.97 -5.96
N PRO A 148 39.70 -0.65 -6.23
CA PRO A 148 38.91 -0.10 -7.32
C PRO A 148 39.75 0.08 -8.59
N SER A 149 39.61 -0.82 -9.56
CA SER A 149 39.96 -0.50 -10.95
C SER A 149 39.14 -1.34 -11.92
N GLU A 150 38.08 -0.72 -12.45
CA GLU A 150 37.55 -0.85 -13.81
C GLU A 150 36.19 -0.14 -13.84
N ALA A 151 36.26 1.17 -14.04
CA ALA A 151 35.09 1.97 -14.36
C ALA A 151 34.62 1.60 -15.77
N VAL A 152 33.61 0.74 -15.87
CA VAL A 152 32.80 0.61 -17.08
C VAL A 152 31.60 1.54 -16.94
N SER A 153 31.62 2.60 -17.72
CA SER A 153 30.53 3.56 -17.87
C SER A 153 29.27 2.88 -18.41
N PHE A 154 28.20 2.83 -17.62
CA PHE A 154 26.87 2.48 -18.12
C PHE A 154 26.10 3.74 -18.51
N PRO A 155 25.54 3.83 -19.73
CA PRO A 155 24.70 4.95 -20.12
C PRO A 155 23.38 4.88 -19.35
N PHE A 156 23.02 5.97 -18.67
CA PHE A 156 21.69 6.16 -18.11
C PHE A 156 20.67 6.17 -19.26
N SER A 157 19.88 5.10 -19.38
CA SER A 157 18.55 5.15 -19.98
C SER A 157 17.53 4.83 -18.90
N HIS A 158 16.68 5.82 -18.61
CA HIS A 158 15.51 5.64 -17.76
C HIS A 158 14.44 4.88 -18.56
N SER A 159 14.36 3.57 -18.40
CA SER A 159 13.17 2.81 -18.80
C SER A 159 13.02 1.53 -17.99
N ALA A 160 11.88 1.41 -17.31
CA ALA A 160 11.26 0.16 -16.89
C ALA A 160 12.08 -0.79 -16.00
N LEU A 161 12.34 -0.39 -14.75
CA LEU A 161 12.54 -1.37 -13.67
C LEU A 161 11.20 -1.60 -12.97
N GLY A 162 10.50 -2.63 -13.46
CA GLY A 162 9.26 -3.14 -12.90
C GLY A 162 9.45 -3.49 -11.42
N LYS A 163 8.57 -2.92 -10.59
CA LYS A 163 8.38 -3.32 -9.19
C LYS A 163 8.05 -4.81 -9.19
N SER A 164 9.03 -5.67 -8.90
CA SER A 164 8.79 -7.10 -8.62
C SER A 164 8.00 -7.20 -7.30
N GLN A 165 6.69 -7.05 -7.38
CA GLN A 165 5.76 -7.36 -6.31
C GLN A 165 5.77 -8.87 -6.09
N TYR A 166 6.39 -9.29 -5.00
CA TYR A 166 6.13 -10.59 -4.43
C TYR A 166 4.69 -10.65 -3.92
N PHE A 167 3.80 -11.06 -4.82
CA PHE A 167 2.43 -11.37 -4.48
C PHE A 167 2.38 -12.70 -3.75
N SER A 168 2.45 -12.62 -2.42
CA SER A 168 1.78 -13.58 -1.55
C SER A 168 0.31 -13.65 -1.97
N ILE A 169 -0.27 -14.84 -2.19
CA ILE A 169 -1.73 -15.00 -2.23
C ILE A 169 -2.20 -14.69 -0.81
N LYS A 170 -2.40 -13.41 -0.54
CA LYS A 170 -3.01 -12.93 0.68
C LYS A 170 -4.47 -13.34 0.58
N VAL A 171 -4.89 -14.30 1.41
CA VAL A 171 -6.32 -14.48 1.68
C VAL A 171 -6.83 -13.10 2.05
N MET A 172 -7.66 -12.52 1.19
CA MET A 172 -8.13 -11.16 1.39
C MET A 172 -8.90 -11.12 2.70
N SER A 173 -8.48 -10.21 3.57
CA SER A 173 -9.16 -10.00 4.84
C SER A 173 -10.61 -9.60 4.59
N ASP A 174 -11.51 -9.92 5.53
CA ASP A 174 -12.92 -9.53 5.40
C ASP A 174 -13.07 -8.00 5.33
N LEU A 175 -12.13 -7.25 5.93
CA LEU A 175 -12.03 -5.80 5.79
C LEU A 175 -11.68 -5.35 4.36
N GLU A 176 -10.78 -6.04 3.67
CA GLU A 176 -10.48 -5.76 2.26
C GLU A 176 -11.67 -6.08 1.35
N LYS A 177 -12.42 -7.16 1.64
CA LYS A 177 -13.67 -7.49 0.92
C LYS A 177 -14.74 -6.41 1.13
N ALA A 178 -14.92 -5.96 2.36
CA ALA A 178 -15.84 -4.85 2.67
C ALA A 178 -15.52 -3.60 1.84
N LYS A 179 -14.24 -3.18 1.81
CA LYS A 179 -13.80 -2.05 0.98
C LYS A 179 -14.11 -2.24 -0.50
N ILE A 180 -13.91 -3.45 -1.02
CA ILE A 180 -14.20 -3.79 -2.41
C ILE A 180 -15.70 -3.69 -2.70
N ASN A 181 -16.56 -4.26 -1.86
CA ASN A 181 -18.00 -4.25 -2.09
C ASN A 181 -18.54 -2.80 -2.10
N ALA A 182 -18.11 -1.95 -1.16
CA ALA A 182 -18.46 -0.53 -1.15
C ALA A 182 -17.94 0.19 -2.40
N SER A 183 -16.70 -0.10 -2.81
CA SER A 183 -16.09 0.50 -4.01
C SER A 183 -16.83 0.13 -5.30
N GLN A 184 -17.12 -1.16 -5.50
CA GLN A 184 -17.89 -1.65 -6.65
C GLN A 184 -19.28 -1.04 -6.71
N ARG A 185 -19.94 -0.91 -5.55
CA ARG A 185 -21.26 -0.30 -5.46
C ARG A 185 -21.23 1.16 -5.89
N VAL A 186 -20.30 1.96 -5.36
CA VAL A 186 -20.18 3.38 -5.70
C VAL A 186 -19.80 3.58 -7.17
N VAL A 187 -18.82 2.81 -7.68
CA VAL A 187 -18.38 2.93 -9.08
C VAL A 187 -19.50 2.54 -10.06
N SER A 188 -20.27 1.50 -9.76
CA SER A 188 -21.37 1.08 -10.63
C SER A 188 -22.57 2.03 -10.61
N GLU A 189 -22.84 2.67 -9.47
CA GLU A 189 -24.01 3.54 -9.28
C GLU A 189 -23.80 4.98 -9.78
N PHE A 190 -22.58 5.53 -9.71
CA PHE A 190 -22.36 6.97 -9.92
C PHE A 190 -21.44 7.37 -11.06
N ILE A 191 -20.70 6.44 -11.67
CA ILE A 191 -19.76 6.79 -12.74
C ILE A 191 -20.47 6.76 -14.08
N GLU A 192 -20.50 7.91 -14.75
CA GLU A 192 -21.13 8.11 -16.05
C GLU A 192 -20.14 8.68 -17.08
N ASP A 193 -20.50 8.58 -18.36
CA ASP A 193 -19.71 9.15 -19.46
C ASP A 193 -19.57 10.67 -19.32
N LYS A 194 -18.44 11.22 -19.78
CA LYS A 194 -18.13 12.67 -19.81
C LYS A 194 -18.05 13.37 -18.44
N MET A 195 -18.00 12.63 -17.34
CA MET A 195 -17.83 13.21 -16.01
C MET A 195 -16.44 13.80 -15.79
N ILE A 196 -16.38 14.91 -15.05
CA ILE A 196 -15.17 15.35 -14.36
C ILE A 196 -15.22 14.84 -12.93
N LEU A 197 -14.34 13.89 -12.60
CA LEU A 197 -14.34 13.11 -11.37
C LEU A 197 -13.16 13.49 -10.46
N GLY A 198 -13.45 13.93 -9.25
CA GLY A 198 -12.48 14.00 -8.16
C GLY A 198 -12.14 12.61 -7.64
N VAL A 199 -10.86 12.27 -7.60
CA VAL A 199 -10.36 10.97 -7.12
C VAL A 199 -9.57 11.17 -5.84
N GLY A 200 -10.12 10.64 -4.75
CA GLY A 200 -9.60 10.69 -3.40
C GLY A 200 -8.28 9.96 -3.16
N SER A 201 -7.91 9.81 -1.88
CA SER A 201 -6.68 9.15 -1.45
C SER A 201 -6.92 7.94 -0.55
N GLY A 202 -5.87 7.14 -0.35
CA GLY A 202 -5.86 6.07 0.63
C GLY A 202 -6.22 4.68 0.08
N SER A 203 -6.17 3.69 0.98
CA SER A 203 -6.26 2.27 0.61
C SER A 203 -7.59 1.87 -0.02
N THR A 204 -8.70 2.47 0.40
CA THR A 204 -10.03 2.18 -0.16
C THR A 204 -10.15 2.76 -1.56
N ILE A 205 -9.67 4.00 -1.78
CA ILE A 205 -9.68 4.63 -3.10
C ILE A 205 -8.76 3.90 -4.08
N ALA A 206 -7.61 3.39 -3.63
CA ALA A 206 -6.77 2.52 -4.46
C ALA A 206 -7.50 1.28 -5.00
N LEU A 207 -8.52 0.77 -4.27
CA LEU A 207 -9.37 -0.33 -4.74
C LEU A 207 -10.46 0.19 -5.70
N ALA A 208 -11.13 1.30 -5.36
CA ALA A 208 -12.13 1.92 -6.23
C ALA A 208 -11.59 2.32 -7.61
N VAL A 209 -10.36 2.84 -7.69
CA VAL A 209 -9.73 3.21 -8.97
C VAL A 209 -9.58 2.02 -9.92
N ARG A 210 -9.39 0.80 -9.40
CA ARG A 210 -9.33 -0.41 -10.24
C ARG A 210 -10.67 -0.69 -10.91
N PHE A 211 -11.76 -0.66 -10.14
CA PHE A 211 -13.11 -0.84 -10.67
C PHE A 211 -13.52 0.30 -11.60
N LEU A 212 -13.09 1.52 -11.30
CA LEU A 212 -13.28 2.69 -12.15
C LEU A 212 -12.64 2.46 -13.53
N ALA A 213 -11.37 2.03 -13.56
CA ALA A 213 -10.67 1.73 -14.81
C ALA A 213 -11.32 0.57 -15.58
N GLU A 214 -11.69 -0.52 -14.90
CA GLU A 214 -12.43 -1.62 -15.51
C GLU A 214 -13.74 -1.16 -16.17
N LYS A 215 -14.54 -0.35 -15.46
CA LYS A 215 -15.80 0.20 -15.98
C LYS A 215 -15.55 1.12 -17.18
N ILE A 216 -14.63 2.06 -17.05
CA ILE A 216 -14.29 3.03 -18.11
C ILE A 216 -13.86 2.31 -19.39
N HIS A 217 -12.97 1.32 -19.29
CA HIS A 217 -12.51 0.58 -20.47
C HIS A 217 -13.60 -0.31 -21.06
N LYS A 218 -14.37 -1.01 -20.21
CA LYS A 218 -15.43 -1.92 -20.68
C LYS A 218 -16.57 -1.18 -21.37
N GLU A 219 -16.93 0.00 -20.87
CA GLU A 219 -18.06 0.80 -21.37
C GLU A 219 -17.62 1.95 -22.29
N ASN A 220 -16.32 2.10 -22.55
CA ASN A 220 -15.73 3.15 -23.38
C ASN A 220 -16.12 4.57 -22.94
N LEU A 221 -16.06 4.83 -21.62
CA LEU A 221 -16.41 6.12 -21.02
C LEU A 221 -15.25 7.13 -21.13
N HIS A 222 -15.58 8.41 -21.29
CA HIS A 222 -14.62 9.51 -21.31
C HIS A 222 -14.68 10.29 -20.00
N VAL A 223 -13.96 9.83 -18.98
CA VAL A 223 -13.96 10.47 -17.63
C VAL A 223 -12.62 11.13 -17.37
N VAL A 224 -12.63 12.41 -16.99
CA VAL A 224 -11.42 13.14 -16.58
C VAL A 224 -11.27 13.06 -15.06
N CYS A 225 -10.13 12.54 -14.60
CA CYS A 225 -9.87 12.31 -13.19
C CYS A 225 -8.97 13.39 -12.58
N ILE A 226 -9.45 14.05 -11.53
CA ILE A 226 -8.77 15.13 -10.79
C ILE A 226 -8.28 14.57 -9.45
N PRO A 227 -6.95 14.45 -9.22
CA PRO A 227 -6.42 13.81 -8.02
C PRO A 227 -6.47 14.72 -6.79
N THR A 228 -6.63 14.13 -5.60
CA THR A 228 -6.53 14.81 -4.30
C THR A 228 -5.17 14.67 -3.61
N SER A 229 -4.20 14.02 -4.25
CA SER A 229 -2.85 13.80 -3.71
C SER A 229 -1.90 13.29 -4.79
N PHE A 230 -0.60 13.22 -4.48
CA PHE A 230 0.34 12.49 -5.32
C PHE A 230 -0.01 11.00 -5.44
N GLN A 231 -0.53 10.37 -4.39
CA GLN A 231 -0.95 8.97 -4.45
C GLN A 231 -2.08 8.79 -5.47
N ALA A 232 -3.13 9.63 -5.39
CA ALA A 232 -4.26 9.59 -6.30
C ALA A 232 -3.82 9.81 -7.75
N ARG A 233 -2.92 10.78 -7.98
CA ARG A 233 -2.33 11.06 -9.30
C ARG A 233 -1.65 9.82 -9.88
N GLN A 234 -0.84 9.13 -9.08
CA GLN A 234 -0.15 7.92 -9.54
C GLN A 234 -1.13 6.79 -9.84
N LEU A 235 -2.16 6.61 -9.01
CA LEU A 235 -3.20 5.60 -9.25
C LEU A 235 -3.94 5.84 -10.57
N ILE A 236 -4.28 7.09 -10.89
CA ILE A 236 -4.92 7.46 -12.17
C ILE A 236 -4.01 7.06 -13.34
N LEU A 237 -2.74 7.45 -13.30
CA LEU A 237 -1.76 7.19 -14.37
C LEU A 237 -1.46 5.69 -14.53
N GLU A 238 -1.24 4.97 -13.43
CA GLU A 238 -0.93 3.54 -13.43
C GLU A 238 -2.10 2.69 -13.99
N ASN A 239 -3.33 3.21 -13.98
CA ASN A 239 -4.51 2.54 -14.53
C ASN A 239 -4.94 3.08 -15.92
N ASN A 240 -4.11 3.90 -16.58
CA ASN A 240 -4.37 4.50 -17.89
C ASN A 240 -5.65 5.36 -17.95
N LEU A 241 -6.01 6.00 -16.85
CA LEU A 241 -7.14 6.93 -16.79
C LEU A 241 -6.71 8.34 -17.25
N ILE A 242 -7.66 9.11 -17.78
CA ILE A 242 -7.39 10.49 -18.21
C ILE A 242 -7.15 11.35 -16.97
N LEU A 243 -5.91 11.83 -16.81
CA LEU A 243 -5.54 12.74 -15.73
C LEU A 243 -5.87 14.19 -16.11
N GLY A 244 -6.53 14.90 -15.22
CA GLY A 244 -6.75 16.36 -15.31
C GLY A 244 -6.29 17.11 -14.06
N ASP A 245 -6.55 18.41 -14.04
CA ASP A 245 -6.25 19.30 -12.92
C ASP A 245 -7.38 20.33 -12.69
N LEU A 246 -7.45 20.89 -11.48
CA LEU A 246 -8.49 21.84 -11.09
C LEU A 246 -8.43 23.18 -11.83
N ASN A 247 -7.28 23.61 -12.34
CA ASN A 247 -7.20 24.89 -13.06
C ASN A 247 -7.86 24.75 -14.44
N SER A 248 -7.67 23.60 -15.09
CA SER A 248 -8.34 23.26 -16.34
C SER A 248 -9.82 22.88 -16.12
N HIS A 249 -10.15 22.29 -14.97
CA HIS A 249 -11.49 21.81 -14.63
C HIS A 249 -11.93 22.28 -13.23
N PRO A 250 -12.37 23.55 -13.06
CA PRO A 250 -12.69 24.11 -11.75
C PRO A 250 -14.04 23.66 -11.18
N LYS A 251 -14.85 22.93 -11.95
CA LYS A 251 -16.15 22.39 -11.54
C LYS A 251 -16.19 20.90 -11.86
N LEU A 252 -16.45 20.10 -10.84
CA LEU A 252 -16.50 18.64 -10.91
C LEU A 252 -17.95 18.17 -10.80
N ASP A 253 -18.28 17.06 -11.46
CA ASP A 253 -19.59 16.45 -11.35
C ASP A 253 -19.72 15.62 -10.06
N LEU A 254 -18.63 14.94 -9.70
CA LEU A 254 -18.56 14.03 -8.58
C LEU A 254 -17.14 14.04 -8.00
N ALA A 255 -17.03 13.86 -6.69
CA ALA A 255 -15.80 13.43 -6.03
C ALA A 255 -16.07 12.13 -5.25
N ILE A 256 -15.18 11.15 -5.37
CA ILE A 256 -15.18 9.94 -4.54
C ILE A 256 -13.96 9.93 -3.64
N ASP A 257 -14.14 9.67 -2.34
CA ASP A 257 -13.04 9.65 -1.39
C ASP A 257 -13.30 8.70 -0.21
N GLY A 258 -12.26 8.37 0.56
CA GLY A 258 -12.37 7.65 1.82
C GLY A 258 -12.54 8.59 3.01
N ALA A 259 -12.84 8.01 4.18
CA ALA A 259 -12.84 8.70 5.47
C ALA A 259 -12.09 7.90 6.53
N ASP A 260 -11.55 8.60 7.53
CA ASP A 260 -10.99 7.98 8.74
C ASP A 260 -12.11 7.65 9.74
N GLU A 261 -13.15 8.48 9.78
CA GLU A 261 -14.39 8.27 10.53
C GLU A 261 -15.54 9.10 9.93
N CYS A 262 -16.77 8.61 10.03
CA CYS A 262 -18.00 9.27 9.60
C CYS A 262 -19.05 9.12 10.70
N ASP A 263 -19.63 10.23 11.13
CA ASP A 263 -20.72 10.23 12.12
C ASP A 263 -22.10 10.06 11.49
N GLU A 264 -23.15 10.11 12.31
CA GLU A 264 -24.54 9.96 11.86
C GLU A 264 -25.05 11.11 10.98
N THR A 265 -24.40 12.28 11.06
CA THR A 265 -24.76 13.48 10.28
C THR A 265 -23.99 13.59 8.97
N LEU A 266 -23.21 12.55 8.62
CA LEU A 266 -22.25 12.54 7.50
C LEU A 266 -21.12 13.57 7.63
N THR A 267 -20.85 14.04 8.86
CA THR A 267 -19.62 14.78 9.16
C THR A 267 -18.47 13.79 9.25
N LEU A 268 -17.34 14.13 8.62
CA LEU A 268 -16.20 13.23 8.51
C LEU A 268 -14.98 13.75 9.27
N ILE A 269 -14.19 12.82 9.80
CA ILE A 269 -12.75 13.01 10.01
C ILE A 269 -12.02 12.42 8.81
N LYS A 270 -11.16 13.24 8.20
CA LYS A 270 -10.22 12.88 7.12
C LYS A 270 -8.82 13.42 7.44
N GLY A 271 -7.83 12.99 6.65
CA GLY A 271 -6.44 13.45 6.77
C GLY A 271 -5.48 12.50 7.48
N GLY A 272 -5.89 11.26 7.76
CA GLY A 272 -5.02 10.20 8.24
C GLY A 272 -3.83 9.93 7.31
N GLY A 273 -4.03 10.11 5.99
CA GLY A 273 -2.98 10.05 4.97
C GLY A 273 -2.19 11.34 4.77
N GLY A 274 -2.60 12.45 5.39
CA GLY A 274 -1.94 13.76 5.28
C GLY A 274 -2.25 14.55 4.01
N CYS A 275 -3.35 14.25 3.33
CA CYS A 275 -3.77 14.88 2.06
C CYS A 275 -5.00 15.80 2.23
N LEU A 276 -5.42 16.10 3.47
CA LEU A 276 -6.72 16.70 3.80
C LEU A 276 -7.02 18.02 3.07
N ALA A 277 -6.04 18.89 2.86
CA ALA A 277 -6.27 20.17 2.21
C ALA A 277 -6.64 20.01 0.74
N GLN A 278 -5.89 19.19 -0.01
CA GLN A 278 -6.20 18.92 -1.42
C GLN A 278 -7.50 18.13 -1.57
N GLU A 279 -7.74 17.14 -0.69
CA GLU A 279 -9.02 16.43 -0.60
C GLU A 279 -10.19 17.40 -0.46
N LYS A 280 -10.10 18.37 0.46
CA LYS A 280 -11.19 19.32 0.70
C LYS A 280 -11.37 20.31 -0.44
N VAL A 281 -10.28 20.79 -1.05
CA VAL A 281 -10.35 21.68 -2.22
C VAL A 281 -11.06 20.98 -3.37
N VAL A 282 -10.65 19.77 -3.74
CA VAL A 282 -11.30 18.99 -4.81
C VAL A 282 -12.77 18.71 -4.48
N ALA A 283 -13.06 18.27 -3.25
CA ALA A 283 -14.44 18.01 -2.81
C ALA A 283 -15.32 19.27 -2.90
N SER A 284 -14.79 20.45 -2.55
CA SER A 284 -15.52 21.71 -2.63
C SER A 284 -15.82 22.17 -4.07
N CYS A 285 -15.07 21.68 -5.05
CA CYS A 285 -15.30 21.93 -6.46
C CYS A 285 -16.31 20.96 -7.08
N ALA A 286 -16.69 19.89 -6.38
CA ALA A 286 -17.63 18.87 -6.86
C ALA A 286 -19.08 19.20 -6.49
N LYS A 287 -20.00 18.92 -7.41
CA LYS A 287 -21.45 19.00 -7.12
C LYS A 287 -21.88 18.01 -6.04
N ARG A 288 -21.18 16.87 -5.96
CA ARG A 288 -21.53 15.71 -5.15
C ARG A 288 -20.27 15.10 -4.57
N LEU A 289 -20.26 14.79 -3.28
CA LEU A 289 -19.19 14.06 -2.60
C LEU A 289 -19.74 12.74 -2.09
N ILE A 290 -19.16 11.63 -2.55
CA ILE A 290 -19.55 10.28 -2.13
C ILE A 290 -18.39 9.61 -1.41
N ILE A 291 -18.65 9.14 -0.20
CA ILE A 291 -17.64 8.50 0.65
C ILE A 291 -17.69 6.98 0.51
N ILE A 292 -16.51 6.37 0.36
CA ILE A 292 -16.31 4.93 0.28
C ILE A 292 -15.51 4.47 1.50
N ALA A 293 -16.13 3.64 2.34
CA ALA A 293 -15.52 3.17 3.57
C ALA A 293 -15.88 1.71 3.89
N ASP A 294 -15.14 1.13 4.82
CA ASP A 294 -15.56 -0.10 5.51
C ASP A 294 -16.33 0.25 6.78
N HIS A 295 -17.10 -0.71 7.30
CA HIS A 295 -17.96 -0.53 8.49
C HIS A 295 -17.21 -0.02 9.74
N THR A 296 -15.88 -0.19 9.85
CA THR A 296 -15.13 0.29 11.02
C THR A 296 -14.99 1.81 11.07
N LYS A 297 -15.35 2.51 9.98
CA LYS A 297 -15.33 3.98 9.89
C LYS A 297 -16.67 4.60 10.27
N MET A 298 -17.71 3.80 10.47
CA MET A 298 -19.04 4.26 10.84
C MET A 298 -19.15 4.42 12.36
N SER A 299 -19.55 5.62 12.78
CA SER A 299 -19.75 5.97 14.19
C SER A 299 -21.07 6.70 14.38
N THR A 300 -21.54 6.78 15.63
CA THR A 300 -22.64 7.68 15.99
C THR A 300 -22.09 9.09 16.15
N ASN A 301 -21.01 9.25 16.93
CA ASN A 301 -20.29 10.50 17.10
C ASN A 301 -18.85 10.37 16.62
N LEU A 302 -18.28 11.46 16.11
CA LEU A 302 -16.85 11.51 15.81
C LEU A 302 -16.00 11.27 17.06
N GLY A 303 -14.88 10.57 16.89
CA GLY A 303 -13.94 10.20 17.94
C GLY A 303 -14.21 8.83 18.56
N GLU A 304 -15.26 8.11 18.18
CA GLU A 304 -15.57 6.77 18.70
C GLU A 304 -14.59 5.71 18.20
N LYS A 305 -14.32 5.71 16.88
CA LYS A 305 -13.47 4.74 16.18
C LYS A 305 -12.11 5.33 15.82
N TRP A 306 -12.03 6.64 15.54
CA TRP A 306 -10.76 7.30 15.22
C TRP A 306 -10.17 8.03 16.42
N LYS A 307 -9.24 7.36 17.12
CA LYS A 307 -8.58 7.88 18.33
C LYS A 307 -7.31 8.70 18.08
N LYS A 308 -6.90 8.86 16.82
CA LYS A 308 -5.65 9.58 16.50
C LYS A 308 -5.82 11.10 16.62
N GLY A 309 -7.05 11.60 16.57
CA GLY A 309 -7.37 13.02 16.61
C GLY A 309 -7.68 13.58 15.23
N VAL A 310 -8.31 14.75 15.19
CA VAL A 310 -8.61 15.51 13.98
C VAL A 310 -7.30 16.04 13.39
N PRO A 311 -6.91 15.65 12.17
CA PRO A 311 -5.75 16.21 11.50
C PRO A 311 -5.98 17.68 11.15
N ILE A 312 -5.00 18.55 11.37
CA ILE A 312 -5.06 19.98 11.05
C ILE A 312 -3.75 20.36 10.36
N GLU A 313 -3.84 20.78 9.10
CA GLU A 313 -2.67 21.22 8.33
C GLU A 313 -2.33 22.66 8.72
N VAL A 314 -1.05 22.91 9.04
CA VAL A 314 -0.58 24.19 9.59
C VAL A 314 0.75 24.62 8.96
N LEU A 315 0.94 25.93 8.86
CA LEU A 315 2.22 26.50 8.46
C LEU A 315 3.33 26.06 9.44
N PRO A 316 4.50 25.60 8.96
CA PRO A 316 5.58 25.11 9.82
C PRO A 316 6.06 26.11 10.87
N CYS A 317 6.05 27.42 10.59
CA CYS A 317 6.46 28.44 11.56
C CYS A 317 5.44 28.66 12.69
N GLY A 318 4.19 28.23 12.52
CA GLY A 318 3.06 28.55 13.39
C GLY A 318 2.49 27.38 14.18
N TYR A 319 3.03 26.15 14.05
CA TYR A 319 2.37 24.96 14.61
C TYR A 319 2.20 25.01 16.15
N THR A 320 3.18 25.57 16.88
CA THR A 320 3.13 25.64 18.36
C THR A 320 2.04 26.59 18.87
N PRO A 321 1.97 27.87 18.44
CA PRO A 321 0.90 28.75 18.87
C PRO A 321 -0.48 28.28 18.40
N VAL A 322 -0.58 27.67 17.21
CA VAL A 322 -1.84 27.07 16.72
C VAL A 322 -2.29 25.94 17.65
N ALA A 323 -1.39 25.01 18.00
CA ALA A 323 -1.70 23.91 18.92
C ALA A 323 -2.25 24.43 20.25
N LYS A 324 -1.55 25.37 20.88
CA LYS A 324 -2.00 25.99 22.14
C LYS A 324 -3.37 26.64 22.00
N LYS A 325 -3.63 27.35 20.90
CA LYS A 325 -4.91 28.03 20.70
C LYS A 325 -6.08 27.06 20.54
N ILE A 326 -5.86 25.92 19.88
CA ILE A 326 -6.85 24.84 19.78
C ILE A 326 -7.13 24.27 21.18
N GLU A 327 -6.07 23.94 21.93
CA GLU A 327 -6.17 23.40 23.29
C GLU A 327 -6.86 24.36 24.27
N GLU A 328 -6.57 25.67 24.19
CA GLU A 328 -7.23 26.70 25.01
C GLU A 328 -8.71 26.85 24.69
N ASN A 329 -9.09 26.80 23.42
CA ASN A 329 -10.47 27.02 22.99
C ASN A 329 -11.36 25.78 23.20
N PHE A 330 -10.79 24.57 23.06
CA PHE A 330 -11.57 23.33 22.94
C PHE A 330 -11.09 22.19 23.86
N GLY A 331 -10.01 22.39 24.60
CA GLY A 331 -9.37 21.34 25.38
C GLY A 331 -8.67 20.29 24.50
N GLY A 332 -8.33 19.16 25.13
CA GLY A 332 -7.63 18.06 24.46
C GLY A 332 -6.14 18.34 24.25
N VAL A 333 -5.55 17.63 23.29
CA VAL A 333 -4.11 17.73 22.96
C VAL A 333 -3.92 17.81 21.45
N ALA A 334 -3.23 18.85 20.97
CA ALA A 334 -2.89 19.04 19.56
C ALA A 334 -1.41 18.72 19.32
N GLY A 335 -1.11 17.44 19.05
CA GLY A 335 0.25 16.94 18.91
C GLY A 335 0.80 17.07 17.49
N LEU A 336 2.06 17.49 17.34
CA LEU A 336 2.73 17.49 16.03
C LEU A 336 2.92 16.05 15.51
N ARG A 337 2.44 15.78 14.30
CA ARG A 337 2.55 14.46 13.68
C ARG A 337 3.99 14.17 13.24
N MET A 338 4.62 13.20 13.88
CA MET A 338 5.99 12.77 13.55
C MET A 338 5.99 11.77 12.39
N ALA A 339 6.95 11.93 11.48
CA ALA A 339 7.09 11.03 10.35
C ALA A 339 7.75 9.70 10.76
N LYS A 340 7.37 8.61 10.07
CA LYS A 340 7.96 7.28 10.30
C LYS A 340 9.12 6.97 9.35
N MET A 341 9.06 7.50 8.12
CA MET A 341 10.03 7.22 7.04
C MET A 341 10.99 8.39 6.76
N LYS A 342 11.04 9.37 7.67
CA LYS A 342 12.04 10.46 7.71
C LYS A 342 12.21 10.94 9.14
N ALA A 343 13.34 11.57 9.43
CA ALA A 343 13.51 12.29 10.69
C ALA A 343 12.60 13.54 10.74
N GLY A 344 12.09 13.88 11.91
CA GLY A 344 11.26 15.07 12.12
C GLY A 344 9.77 14.91 11.75
N PRO A 345 9.02 16.02 11.65
CA PRO A 345 7.58 15.99 11.40
C PRO A 345 7.22 15.52 10.00
N VAL A 346 5.97 15.08 9.83
CA VAL A 346 5.34 14.88 8.52
C VAL A 346 5.30 16.22 7.79
N VAL A 347 5.64 16.19 6.49
CA VAL A 347 5.50 17.30 5.56
C VAL A 347 4.44 16.89 4.54
N THR A 348 3.40 17.70 4.38
CA THR A 348 2.31 17.44 3.42
C THR A 348 2.78 17.66 1.97
N ASP A 349 1.97 17.24 1.01
CA ASP A 349 2.17 17.54 -0.42
C ASP A 349 2.26 19.06 -0.70
N ASN A 350 1.73 19.89 0.21
CA ASN A 350 1.76 21.35 0.14
C ASN A 350 2.93 21.98 0.93
N GLY A 351 3.82 21.17 1.52
CA GLY A 351 4.98 21.65 2.28
C GLY A 351 4.70 22.04 3.74
N ASN A 352 3.51 21.69 4.27
CA ASN A 352 3.07 22.09 5.61
C ASN A 352 3.24 20.98 6.65
N PHE A 353 3.03 21.31 7.93
CA PHE A 353 2.97 20.32 9.01
C PHE A 353 1.53 19.91 9.31
N ILE A 354 1.38 18.83 10.09
CA ILE A 354 0.08 18.36 10.59
C ILE A 354 0.11 18.31 12.11
N LEU A 355 -0.90 18.89 12.74
CA LEU A 355 -1.27 18.63 14.13
C LEU A 355 -2.38 17.59 14.16
N ASP A 356 -2.27 16.62 15.06
CA ASP A 356 -3.34 15.67 15.38
C ASP A 356 -4.02 16.11 16.68
N TRP A 357 -5.20 16.73 16.56
CA TRP A 357 -5.96 17.22 17.71
C TRP A 357 -6.87 16.12 18.29
N LYS A 358 -6.44 15.56 19.42
CA LYS A 358 -7.21 14.62 20.22
C LYS A 358 -8.13 15.42 21.14
N PHE A 359 -9.36 15.63 20.71
CA PHE A 359 -10.37 16.34 21.48
C PHE A 359 -10.91 15.50 22.65
N PRO A 360 -11.41 16.13 23.73
CA PRO A 360 -12.07 15.44 24.84
C PRO A 360 -13.33 14.69 24.37
N THR A 361 -13.46 13.41 24.72
CA THR A 361 -14.61 12.58 24.29
C THR A 361 -15.84 12.74 25.18
N ASP A 362 -15.71 13.40 26.32
CA ASP A 362 -16.76 13.73 27.27
C ASP A 362 -17.46 15.07 26.95
N VAL A 363 -17.01 15.76 25.90
CA VAL A 363 -17.56 17.03 25.43
C VAL A 363 -18.26 16.83 24.09
N THR A 364 -19.46 17.40 23.95
CA THR A 364 -20.18 17.47 22.67
C THR A 364 -19.73 18.72 21.91
N PHE A 365 -19.38 18.54 20.63
CA PHE A 365 -18.94 19.63 19.76
C PHE A 365 -20.00 19.95 18.72
N ASP A 366 -20.23 21.25 18.49
CA ASP A 366 -20.79 21.72 17.21
C ASP A 366 -19.65 21.70 16.19
N TRP A 367 -19.63 20.68 15.33
CA TRP A 367 -18.55 20.49 14.35
C TRP A 367 -18.44 21.65 13.35
N LYS A 368 -19.54 22.33 13.03
CA LYS A 368 -19.54 23.46 12.10
C LYS A 368 -18.86 24.67 12.71
N SER A 369 -19.26 25.03 13.93
CA SER A 369 -18.64 26.12 14.68
C SER A 369 -17.18 25.82 15.03
N THR A 370 -16.90 24.59 15.44
CA THR A 370 -15.54 24.11 15.76
C THR A 370 -14.63 24.17 14.54
N ASN A 371 -15.06 23.62 13.40
CA ASN A 371 -14.32 23.68 12.14
C ASN A 371 -14.00 25.12 11.74
N THR A 372 -15.01 26.00 11.76
CA THR A 372 -14.86 27.42 11.38
C THR A 372 -13.87 28.12 12.30
N THR A 373 -14.00 27.93 13.62
CA THR A 373 -13.15 28.59 14.60
C THR A 373 -11.69 28.13 14.48
N ILE A 374 -11.44 26.82 14.30
CA ILE A 374 -10.09 26.30 14.07
C ILE A 374 -9.53 26.86 12.76
N LYS A 375 -10.31 26.82 11.67
CA LYS A 375 -9.89 27.29 10.35
C LYS A 375 -9.49 28.78 10.34
N MET A 376 -10.08 29.58 11.23
CA MET A 376 -9.81 31.01 11.37
C MET A 376 -8.57 31.35 12.22
N ILE A 377 -7.91 30.36 12.85
CA ILE A 377 -6.66 30.60 13.58
C ILE A 377 -5.53 30.88 12.58
N PRO A 378 -4.81 32.03 12.68
CA PRO A 378 -3.67 32.31 11.81
C PRO A 378 -2.61 31.21 11.86
N GLY A 379 -2.26 30.67 10.70
CA GLY A 379 -1.35 29.55 10.56
C GLY A 379 -2.04 28.22 10.27
N VAL A 380 -3.37 28.11 10.45
CA VAL A 380 -4.13 26.95 9.98
C VAL A 380 -4.37 27.06 8.47
N VAL A 381 -3.92 26.04 7.75
CA VAL A 381 -4.14 25.89 6.31
C VAL A 381 -5.52 25.28 6.10
N GLU A 382 -5.79 24.10 6.67
CA GLU A 382 -7.07 23.41 6.58
C GLU A 382 -7.26 22.39 7.72
N THR A 383 -8.49 21.98 7.98
CA THR A 383 -8.86 20.98 8.99
C THR A 383 -9.26 19.65 8.35
N GLY A 384 -9.16 18.57 9.09
CA GLY A 384 -9.66 17.25 8.72
C GLY A 384 -11.17 17.09 8.91
N LEU A 385 -11.89 18.14 9.33
CA LEU A 385 -13.35 18.12 9.50
C LEU A 385 -14.04 18.47 8.19
N PHE A 386 -14.77 17.51 7.62
CA PHE A 386 -15.60 17.72 6.42
C PHE A 386 -17.05 17.79 6.88
N VAL A 387 -17.52 19.01 7.12
CA VAL A 387 -18.84 19.32 7.68
C VAL A 387 -19.74 19.82 6.57
N ASP A 388 -20.98 19.33 6.47
CA ASP A 388 -21.97 19.72 5.44
C ASP A 388 -21.47 19.54 3.99
N MET A 389 -20.52 18.62 3.73
CA MET A 389 -19.96 18.38 2.39
C MET A 389 -20.40 17.06 1.75
N THR A 390 -20.65 16.03 2.57
CA THR A 390 -20.92 14.68 2.11
C THR A 390 -22.38 14.54 1.69
N GLU A 391 -22.63 14.06 0.47
CA GLU A 391 -24.00 13.74 0.04
C GLU A 391 -24.42 12.35 0.54
N LYS A 392 -23.52 11.37 0.40
CA LYS A 392 -23.82 9.97 0.73
C LYS A 392 -22.54 9.23 1.12
N ALA A 393 -22.65 8.29 2.05
CA ALA A 393 -21.54 7.43 2.45
C ALA A 393 -21.91 5.95 2.31
N TYR A 394 -21.02 5.16 1.71
CA TYR A 394 -21.17 3.73 1.50
C TYR A 394 -20.20 2.95 2.38
N PHE A 395 -20.73 2.04 3.19
CA PHE A 395 -19.99 1.22 4.14
C PHE A 395 -20.10 -0.26 3.76
N GLY A 396 -18.96 -0.87 3.47
CA GLY A 396 -18.87 -2.32 3.32
C GLY A 396 -18.97 -3.02 4.66
N MET A 397 -19.95 -3.91 4.80
CA MET A 397 -20.23 -4.65 6.02
C MET A 397 -19.48 -5.99 6.06
N GLU A 398 -19.33 -6.57 7.25
CA GLU A 398 -18.64 -7.87 7.43
C GLU A 398 -19.37 -9.03 6.73
N ASP A 399 -20.70 -8.96 6.66
CA ASP A 399 -21.56 -9.94 5.98
C ASP A 399 -21.54 -9.83 4.44
N GLY A 400 -20.75 -8.89 3.90
CA GLY A 400 -20.63 -8.62 2.47
C GLY A 400 -21.66 -7.65 1.92
N THR A 401 -22.64 -7.21 2.71
CA THR A 401 -23.59 -6.18 2.29
C THR A 401 -22.94 -4.80 2.23
N VAL A 402 -23.61 -3.84 1.58
CA VAL A 402 -23.18 -2.44 1.55
C VAL A 402 -24.31 -1.59 2.10
N LEU A 403 -24.06 -0.95 3.24
CA LEU A 403 -24.96 0.03 3.83
C LEU A 403 -24.67 1.40 3.22
N SER A 404 -25.73 2.16 2.89
CA SER A 404 -25.58 3.56 2.51
C SER A 404 -26.31 4.48 3.49
N LYS A 405 -25.65 5.57 3.87
CA LYS A 405 -26.23 6.68 4.63
C LYS A 405 -26.34 7.92 3.77
#